data_AF-A0A392Q503-F1
#
_entry.id   AF-A0A392Q503-F1
#
_cell.length_a   1.000
_cell.length_b   1.000
_cell.length_c   1.000
_cell.angle_alpha   90.00
_cell.angle_beta   90.00
_cell.angle_gamma   90.00
#
_symmetry.space_group_name_H-M   'P 1'
#
loop_
_entity.id
_entity.type
_entity.pdbx_description
1 polymer ?
#
loop_
_entity_poly.entity_id
_entity_poly.type
_entity_poly.pdbx_seq_one_letter_code
_entity_poly.pdbx_strand_id
1 'polypeptide(L)'
;MGQFVMAGILWNHGQCSIIEGEARALLEAMKEMELRGITHVIFEIDSKSVVDAVHNIHGENSEFSSLTCNIKNVLSHNSNFV
;
A
#
# COMPACT_ATOMS: atom_id res chain seq x y z
N MET A 1 14.10 -21.77 -14.67
CA MET A 1 13.01 -21.17 -13.88
C MET A 1 12.56 -19.92 -14.62
N GLY A 2 11.28 -19.82 -15.00
CA GLY A 2 10.76 -18.67 -15.76
C GLY A 2 10.39 -17.51 -14.86
N GLN A 3 10.41 -16.29 -15.38
CA GLN A 3 9.81 -15.12 -14.74
C GLN A 3 8.32 -15.11 -15.08
N PHE A 4 7.46 -15.18 -14.07
CA PHE A 4 6.01 -15.12 -14.24
C PHE A 4 5.52 -13.74 -13.80
N VAL A 5 4.71 -13.09 -14.64
CA VAL A 5 4.08 -11.80 -14.32
C VAL A 5 2.70 -12.09 -13.75
N MET A 6 2.43 -11.54 -12.56
CA MET A 6 1.10 -11.53 -11.96
C MET A 6 0.59 -10.10 -11.97
N ALA A 7 -0.62 -9.90 -12.49
CA ALA A 7 -1.29 -8.60 -12.52
C ALA A 7 -2.63 -8.72 -11.78
N GLY A 8 -2.98 -7.68 -11.03
CA GLY A 8 -4.25 -7.55 -10.34
C GLY A 8 -4.77 -6.13 -10.49
N ILE A 9 -6.10 -6.00 -10.57
CA ILE A 9 -6.78 -4.70 -10.51
C ILE A 9 -7.82 -4.77 -9.40
N LEU A 10 -8.03 -3.67 -8.68
CA LEU A 10 -9.04 -3.58 -7.65
C LEU A 10 -9.98 -2.41 -7.94
N TRP A 11 -11.27 -2.72 -8.08
CA TRP A 11 -12.33 -1.72 -8.18
C TRP A 11 -12.97 -1.50 -6.82
N ASN A 12 -13.08 -0.25 -6.39
CA ASN A 12 -13.76 0.10 -5.15
C ASN A 12 -14.97 0.99 -5.44
N HIS A 13 -16.11 0.68 -4.83
CA HIS A 13 -17.33 1.48 -4.95
C HIS A 13 -17.37 2.51 -3.81
N GLY A 14 -17.20 3.79 -4.12
CA GLY A 14 -17.25 4.89 -3.13
C GLY A 14 -16.68 6.20 -3.67
N GLN A 15 -16.95 7.31 -2.96
CA GLN A 15 -16.24 8.57 -3.18
C GLN A 15 -14.93 8.52 -2.40
N CYS A 16 -13.84 8.12 -3.06
CA CYS A 16 -12.49 8.33 -2.53
C CYS A 16 -11.79 9.39 -3.39
N SER A 17 -10.95 10.20 -2.77
CA SER A 17 -10.00 11.02 -3.50
C SER A 17 -8.99 10.12 -4.24
N ILE A 18 -8.35 10.67 -5.27
CA ILE A 18 -7.30 9.95 -6.02
C ILE A 18 -6.23 9.41 -5.07
N ILE A 19 -5.79 10.22 -4.12
CA ILE A 19 -4.74 9.88 -3.14
C ILE A 19 -5.19 8.75 -2.21
N GLU A 20 -6.45 8.75 -1.75
CA GLU A 20 -7.01 7.65 -0.96
C GLU A 20 -7.11 6.36 -1.78
N GLY A 21 -7.51 6.46 -3.05
CA GLY A 21 -7.54 5.33 -3.97
C GLY A 21 -6.16 4.69 -4.17
N GLU A 22 -5.14 5.50 -4.38
CA GLU A 22 -3.75 5.06 -4.53
C GLU A 22 -3.21 4.39 -3.25
N ALA A 23 -3.42 5.02 -2.08
CA ALA A 23 -3.02 4.43 -0.81
C ALA A 23 -3.74 3.10 -0.54
N ARG A 24 -5.03 3.00 -0.91
CA ARG A 24 -5.81 1.78 -0.76
C ARG A 24 -5.30 0.68 -1.69
N ALA A 25 -4.98 1.01 -2.95
CA ALA A 25 -4.40 0.06 -3.89
C ALA A 25 -3.08 -0.52 -3.38
N LEU A 26 -2.20 0.33 -2.81
CA LEU A 26 -0.96 -0.11 -2.17
C LEU A 26 -1.23 -1.04 -0.98
N LEU A 27 -2.12 -0.64 -0.06
CA LEU A 27 -2.44 -1.45 1.13
C LEU A 27 -2.97 -2.83 0.75
N GLU A 28 -3.84 -2.92 -0.24
CA GLU A 28 -4.39 -4.20 -0.70
C GLU A 28 -3.33 -5.05 -1.40
N ALA A 29 -2.43 -4.45 -2.18
CA ALA A 29 -1.28 -5.17 -2.75
C ALA A 29 -0.37 -5.76 -1.66
N MET A 30 -0.09 -5.00 -0.60
CA MET A 30 0.73 -5.49 0.52
C MET A 30 0.07 -6.64 1.28
N LYS A 31 -1.23 -6.53 1.58
CA LYS A 31 -1.99 -7.61 2.20
C LYS A 31 -2.01 -8.87 1.34
N GLU A 32 -2.12 -8.72 0.03
CA GLU A 32 -2.11 -9.86 -0.90
C GLU A 32 -0.75 -10.56 -0.90
N MET A 33 0.36 -9.82 -0.83
CA MET A 33 1.70 -10.41 -0.71
C MET A 33 1.88 -11.14 0.62
N GLU A 34 1.43 -10.54 1.71
CA GLU A 34 1.46 -11.14 3.05
C GLU A 34 0.60 -12.42 3.10
N LEU A 35 -0.63 -12.37 2.60
CA LEU A 35 -1.55 -13.51 2.52
C LEU A 35 -0.96 -14.67 1.72
N ARG A 36 -0.22 -14.38 0.64
CA ARG A 36 0.44 -15.39 -0.20
C ARG A 36 1.79 -15.85 0.35
N GLY A 37 2.29 -15.26 1.44
CA GLY A 37 3.61 -15.53 1.98
C GLY A 37 4.76 -15.11 1.06
N ILE A 38 4.52 -14.16 0.16
CA ILE A 38 5.56 -13.62 -0.74
C ILE A 38 6.40 -12.64 0.09
N THR A 39 7.70 -12.89 0.16
CA THR A 39 8.66 -12.05 0.89
C THR A 39 9.63 -11.38 -0.07
N HIS A 40 10.37 -10.37 0.41
CA HIS A 40 11.34 -9.60 -0.38
C HIS A 40 10.67 -8.87 -1.55
N VAL A 41 9.59 -8.15 -1.24
CA VAL A 41 8.77 -7.41 -2.21
C VAL A 41 9.19 -5.94 -2.23
N ILE A 42 9.35 -5.40 -3.43
CA ILE A 42 9.55 -3.98 -3.67
C ILE A 42 8.22 -3.42 -4.20
N PHE A 43 7.69 -2.41 -3.53
CA PHE A 43 6.47 -1.72 -3.98
C PHE A 43 6.84 -0.40 -4.66
N GLU A 44 6.62 -0.32 -5.98
CA GLU A 44 6.79 0.92 -6.72
C GLU A 44 5.48 1.70 -6.77
N ILE A 45 5.53 2.96 -6.35
CA ILE A 45 4.38 3.86 -6.27
C ILE A 45 4.72 5.12 -7.06
N ASP A 46 3.89 5.50 -8.01
CA ASP A 46 4.03 6.71 -8.82
C ASP A 46 3.48 7.97 -8.10
N SER A 47 2.73 7.78 -7.02
CA SER A 47 2.20 8.85 -6.19
C SER A 47 3.17 9.34 -5.12
N LYS A 48 3.80 10.48 -5.38
CA LYS A 48 4.66 11.16 -4.40
C LYS A 48 3.92 11.47 -3.09
N SER A 49 2.65 11.85 -3.15
CA SER A 49 1.86 12.17 -1.95
C SER A 49 1.68 10.96 -1.03
N VAL A 50 1.45 9.77 -1.59
CA VAL A 50 1.38 8.52 -0.82
C VAL A 50 2.74 8.17 -0.24
N VAL A 51 3.82 8.26 -1.03
CA VAL A 51 5.19 8.02 -0.55
C VAL A 51 5.55 8.95 0.61
N ASP A 52 5.32 10.25 0.45
CA ASP A 52 5.58 11.24 1.48
C ASP A 52 4.75 10.97 2.75
N ALA A 53 3.49 10.55 2.62
CA ALA A 53 2.65 10.20 3.78
C ALA A 53 3.12 8.94 4.50
N VAL A 54 3.57 7.92 3.76
CA VAL A 54 4.13 6.68 4.34
C VAL A 54 5.45 6.96 5.09
N HIS A 55 6.20 7.98 4.71
CA HIS A 55 7.43 8.36 5.40
C HIS A 55 7.24 9.40 6.52
N ASN A 56 6.20 10.23 6.45
CA ASN A 56 5.96 11.30 7.43
C ASN A 56 4.87 10.94 8.44
N ILE A 57 5.08 11.23 9.73
CA ILE A 57 4.03 11.08 10.75
C ILE A 57 3.09 12.30 10.64
N HIS A 58 1.98 12.17 9.90
CA HIS A 58 0.90 13.15 9.93
C HIS A 58 -0.20 12.68 10.88
N GLY A 59 -0.44 13.46 11.94
CA GLY A 59 -1.39 13.19 13.02
C GLY A 59 -2.77 13.83 12.83
N GLU A 60 -3.23 13.99 11.58
CA GLU A 60 -4.58 14.48 11.30
C GLU A 60 -5.56 13.32 11.22
N ASN A 61 -6.81 13.51 11.68
CA ASN A 61 -7.84 12.48 11.65
C ASN A 61 -8.58 12.51 10.30
N SER A 62 -8.08 11.77 9.31
CA SER A 62 -8.70 11.60 7.99
C SER A 62 -8.71 10.13 7.57
N GLU A 63 -9.52 9.78 6.56
CA GLU A 63 -9.48 8.43 5.97
C GLU A 63 -8.11 8.15 5.36
N PHE A 64 -7.54 9.13 4.65
CA PHE A 64 -6.19 9.03 4.12
C PHE A 64 -5.11 8.77 5.19
N SER A 65 -5.16 9.45 6.33
CA SER A 65 -4.19 9.20 7.41
C SER A 65 -4.37 7.81 8.03
N SER A 66 -5.62 7.34 8.15
CA SER A 66 -5.93 5.99 8.60
C SER A 66 -5.37 4.93 7.64
N LEU A 67 -5.50 5.12 6.33
CA LEU A 67 -4.90 4.25 5.31
C LEU A 67 -3.37 4.25 5.42
N THR A 68 -2.76 5.43 5.55
CA THR A 68 -1.31 5.59 5.70
C THR A 68 -0.78 4.89 6.96
N CYS A 69 -1.49 5.00 8.08
CA CYS A 69 -1.15 4.29 9.32
C CYS A 69 -1.22 2.76 9.14
N ASN A 70 -2.23 2.26 8.43
CA ASN A 70 -2.34 0.84 8.14
C ASN A 70 -1.18 0.35 7.25
N ILE A 71 -0.79 1.11 6.21
CA ILE A 71 0.36 0.79 5.37
C ILE A 71 1.64 0.70 6.21
N LYS A 72 1.91 1.70 7.05
CA LYS A 72 3.06 1.70 7.96
C LYS A 72 3.05 0.50 8.90
N ASN A 73 1.87 0.14 9.41
CA ASN A 73 1.72 -1.03 10.27
C ASN A 73 2.08 -2.31 9.53
N VAL A 74 1.66 -2.49 8.27
CA VAL A 74 2.05 -3.67 7.48
C VAL A 74 3.56 -3.68 7.23
N LEU A 75 4.17 -2.53 6.90
CA LEU A 75 5.63 -2.41 6.75
C LEU A 75 6.39 -2.78 8.02
N SER A 76 5.92 -2.33 9.20
CA SER A 76 6.60 -2.64 10.48
C SER A 76 6.50 -4.12 10.86
N HIS A 77 5.45 -4.81 10.41
CA HIS A 77 5.27 -6.25 10.65
C HIS A 77 5.98 -7.12 9.59
N ASN A 78 6.35 -6.55 8.44
CA ASN A 78 6.96 -7.27 7.33
C ASN A 78 8.32 -6.65 6.94
N SER A 79 9.39 -7.01 7.66
CA SER A 79 10.73 -6.46 7.45
C SER A 79 11.35 -6.71 6.06
N ASN A 80 10.72 -7.55 5.25
CA ASN A 80 11.14 -7.85 3.88
C ASN A 80 10.33 -7.07 2.83
N PHE A 81 9.48 -6.13 3.24
CA PHE A 81 8.81 -5.19 2.34
C PHE A 81 9.58 -3.88 2.32
N VAL A 82 9.76 -3.33 1.11
CA VAL A 82 10.49 -2.07 0.87
C VAL A 82 9.66 -1.16 -0.01
#